data_AF-A0A2X3J8N4-F1
#
_entry.id   AF-A0A2X3J8N4-F1
#
_cell.length_a   1.000
_cell.length_b   1.000
_cell.length_c   1.000
_cell.angle_alpha   90.00
_cell.angle_beta   90.00
_cell.angle_gamma   90.00
#
_symmetry.space_group_name_H-M   'P 1'
#
loop_
_entity.id
_entity.type
_entity.pdbx_description
1 polymer ?
#
loop_
_entity_poly.entity_id
_entity_poly.type
_entity_poly.pdbx_seq_one_letter_code
_entity_poly.pdbx_strand_id
1 'polypeptide(L)'
;MFADATEQLAPQVDGISYARAVHQLWVNHLRLLGQRREAAHQFGLDSVQLQALCDVLIVASYRLDVPLMLERSMQNGDSGLELDISRASTVLGDFIAWLGYASVPVSGRPASRVNKGLAVFAPPAQADISRRLTKLGEQPTRGNASYVYDWLVALYTRATENIGYQNPLDINEKQRQTLVKLLG
;
A
#
# COMPACT_ATOMS: atom_id res chain seq x y z
N MET A 1 51.60 -2.87 27.54
CA MET A 1 50.98 -1.59 27.95
C MET A 1 49.70 -1.47 27.16
N PHE A 2 48.56 -1.64 27.82
CA PHE A 2 47.22 -1.52 27.23
C PHE A 2 46.80 -0.04 27.18
N ALA A 3 45.82 0.26 26.32
CA ALA A 3 45.19 1.56 26.02
C ALA A 3 46.01 2.46 25.06
N ASP A 4 45.45 3.06 24.01
CA ASP A 4 44.07 3.38 23.70
C ASP A 4 43.84 3.25 22.19
N ALA A 5 43.10 2.23 21.77
CA ALA A 5 42.34 2.34 20.54
C ALA A 5 41.04 3.04 20.94
N THR A 6 41.01 4.36 20.85
CA THR A 6 39.74 5.08 20.77
C THR A 6 39.06 4.64 19.48
N GLU A 7 38.37 3.50 19.55
CA GLU A 7 37.18 3.26 18.75
C GLU A 7 36.26 4.44 19.03
N GLN A 8 36.36 5.45 18.19
CA GLN A 8 35.32 6.45 18.04
C GLN A 8 34.13 5.68 17.48
N LEU A 9 33.35 5.11 18.39
CA LEU A 9 32.00 4.64 18.15
C LEU A 9 31.26 5.85 17.59
N ALA A 10 31.10 5.89 16.27
CA ALA A 10 30.29 6.90 15.61
C ALA A 10 28.92 6.90 16.31
N PRO A 11 28.33 8.08 16.59
CA PRO A 11 27.04 8.13 17.24
C PRO A 11 26.02 7.40 16.35
N GLN A 12 25.53 6.24 16.81
CA GLN A 12 24.30 5.64 16.32
C GLN A 12 23.17 6.59 16.69
N VAL A 13 22.94 7.58 15.83
CA VAL A 13 21.63 8.17 15.70
C VAL A 13 20.79 7.06 15.06
N ASP A 14 19.78 6.54 15.76
CA ASP A 14 18.77 5.63 15.21
C ASP A 14 18.08 6.31 14.01
N GLY A 15 18.73 6.26 12.86
CA GLY A 15 18.32 6.93 11.63
C GLY A 15 17.21 6.13 10.99
N ILE A 16 16.07 6.77 10.74
CA ILE A 16 14.98 6.20 9.96
C ILE A 16 15.56 5.67 8.63
N SER A 17 15.45 4.36 8.39
CA SER A 17 15.85 3.74 7.13
C SER A 17 15.23 4.48 5.95
N TYR A 18 15.96 4.61 4.83
CA TYR A 18 15.46 5.28 3.62
C TYR A 18 14.08 4.74 3.18
N ALA A 19 13.89 3.42 3.24
CA ALA A 19 12.60 2.76 2.96
C ALA A 19 11.45 3.30 3.83
N ARG A 20 11.73 3.49 5.13
CA ARG A 20 10.76 4.01 6.09
C ARG A 20 10.50 5.50 5.88
N ALA A 21 11.50 6.28 5.49
CA ALA A 21 11.34 7.67 5.09
C ALA A 21 10.46 7.80 3.84
N VAL A 22 10.65 6.92 2.85
CA VAL A 22 9.80 6.86 1.64
C VAL A 22 8.34 6.57 2.00
N HIS A 23 8.09 5.56 2.84
CA HIS A 23 6.73 5.24 3.29
C HIS A 23 6.08 6.41 4.04
N GLN A 24 6.81 7.06 4.94
CA GLN A 24 6.32 8.24 5.68
C GLN A 24 5.99 9.40 4.75
N LEU A 25 6.82 9.67 3.75
CA LEU A 25 6.58 10.71 2.75
C LEU A 25 5.30 10.42 1.94
N TRP A 26 5.12 9.16 1.53
CA TRP A 26 3.92 8.72 0.82
C TRP A 26 2.66 8.83 1.70
N VAL A 27 2.72 8.43 2.97
CA VAL A 27 1.60 8.62 3.93
C VAL A 27 1.27 10.10 4.11
N ASN A 28 2.28 10.96 4.24
CA ASN A 28 2.06 12.41 4.35
C ASN A 28 1.41 12.97 3.07
N HIS A 29 1.86 12.52 1.91
CA HIS A 29 1.24 12.88 0.64
C HIS A 29 -0.25 12.50 0.60
N LEU A 30 -0.62 11.28 1.03
CA LEU A 30 -2.03 10.86 1.10
C LEU A 30 -2.86 11.68 2.09
N ARG A 31 -2.31 12.04 3.25
CA ARG A 31 -3.01 12.90 4.22
C ARG A 31 -3.29 14.29 3.63
N LEU A 32 -2.30 14.87 2.96
CA LEU A 32 -2.46 16.15 2.27
C LEU A 32 -3.46 16.04 1.11
N LEU A 33 -3.44 14.94 0.36
CA LEU A 33 -4.38 14.68 -0.72
C LEU A 33 -5.82 14.61 -0.21
N GLY A 34 -6.07 13.84 0.86
CA GLY A 34 -7.39 13.68 1.47
C GLY A 34 -8.02 14.98 1.96
N GLN A 35 -7.21 15.99 2.29
CA GLN A 35 -7.67 17.31 2.75
C GLN A 35 -7.94 18.30 1.60
N ARG A 36 -7.46 18.02 0.37
CA ARG A 36 -7.59 18.93 -0.77
C ARG A 36 -8.95 18.77 -1.45
N ARG A 37 -9.87 19.71 -1.19
CA ARG A 37 -11.20 19.73 -1.81
C ARG A 37 -11.15 19.76 -3.34
N GLU A 38 -10.23 20.53 -3.91
CA GLU A 38 -10.06 20.63 -5.36
C GLU A 38 -9.66 19.28 -5.99
N ALA A 39 -8.84 18.50 -5.29
CA ALA A 39 -8.45 17.17 -5.75
C ALA A 39 -9.66 16.22 -5.78
N ALA A 40 -10.54 16.29 -4.78
CA ALA A 40 -11.76 15.47 -4.74
C ALA A 40 -12.64 15.71 -5.98
N HIS A 41 -12.85 16.99 -6.34
CA HIS A 41 -13.60 17.35 -7.54
C HIS A 41 -12.98 16.81 -8.83
N GLN A 42 -11.64 16.80 -8.95
CA GLN A 42 -10.95 16.24 -10.12
C GLN A 42 -11.16 14.72 -10.26
N PHE A 43 -11.35 14.01 -9.15
CA PHE A 43 -11.65 12.58 -9.14
C PHE A 43 -13.15 12.26 -9.22
N GLY A 44 -14.02 13.29 -9.30
CA GLY A 44 -15.48 13.10 -9.26
C GLY A 44 -15.97 12.58 -7.90
N LEU A 45 -15.20 12.80 -6.83
CA LEU A 45 -15.52 12.42 -5.46
C LEU A 45 -15.88 13.66 -4.63
N ASP A 46 -16.64 13.45 -3.56
CA ASP A 46 -16.72 14.46 -2.50
C ASP A 46 -15.49 14.38 -1.57
N SER A 47 -15.33 15.41 -0.72
CA SER A 47 -14.16 15.49 0.17
C SER A 47 -14.13 14.38 1.22
N VAL A 48 -15.30 13.89 1.67
CA VAL A 48 -15.40 12.80 2.65
C VAL A 48 -14.99 11.48 2.02
N GLN A 49 -15.40 11.24 0.77
CA GLN A 49 -15.03 10.06 0.00
C GLN A 49 -13.52 10.00 -0.27
N LEU A 50 -12.91 11.13 -0.70
CA LEU A 50 -11.47 11.17 -0.92
C LEU A 50 -10.69 10.95 0.39
N GLN A 51 -11.13 11.58 1.48
CA GLN A 51 -10.52 11.38 2.78
C GLN A 51 -10.61 9.90 3.22
N ALA A 52 -11.80 9.30 3.15
CA ALA A 52 -12.01 7.90 3.51
C ALA A 52 -11.15 6.95 2.67
N LEU A 53 -11.01 7.21 1.37
CA LEU A 53 -10.11 6.45 0.49
C LEU A 53 -8.65 6.54 0.99
N CYS A 54 -8.15 7.75 1.24
CA CYS A 54 -6.78 7.95 1.73
C CYS A 54 -6.56 7.26 3.09
N ASP A 55 -7.51 7.37 4.01
CA ASP A 55 -7.43 6.74 5.34
C ASP A 55 -7.37 5.21 5.24
N VAL A 56 -8.19 4.60 4.38
CA VAL A 56 -8.15 3.15 4.14
C VAL A 56 -6.80 2.72 3.60
N LEU A 57 -6.22 3.46 2.65
CA LEU A 57 -4.90 3.15 2.07
C LEU A 57 -3.78 3.29 3.12
N ILE A 58 -3.81 4.35 3.93
CA ILE A 58 -2.81 4.57 4.98
C ILE A 58 -2.85 3.41 5.99
N VAL A 59 -4.02 3.08 6.53
CA VAL A 59 -4.16 2.01 7.52
C VAL A 59 -3.78 0.65 6.91
N ALA A 60 -4.23 0.36 5.69
CA ALA A 60 -3.88 -0.87 4.99
C ALA A 60 -2.36 -0.98 4.78
N SER A 61 -1.67 0.12 4.44
CA SER A 61 -0.23 0.12 4.21
C SER A 61 0.57 -0.25 5.47
N TYR A 62 0.12 0.19 6.65
CA TYR A 62 0.73 -0.18 7.92
C TYR A 62 0.38 -1.63 8.29
N ARG A 63 -0.89 -2.02 8.18
CA ARG A 63 -1.34 -3.38 8.53
C ARG A 63 -0.70 -4.46 7.68
N LEU A 64 -0.42 -4.16 6.41
CA LEU A 64 0.23 -5.06 5.46
C LEU A 64 1.75 -4.89 5.41
N ASP A 65 2.31 -4.07 6.29
CA ASP A 65 3.75 -3.84 6.45
C ASP A 65 4.48 -3.46 5.14
N VAL A 66 3.90 -2.50 4.40
CA VAL A 66 4.55 -1.88 3.24
C VAL A 66 5.95 -1.32 3.56
N PRO A 67 6.23 -0.76 4.76
CA PRO A 67 7.60 -0.39 5.13
C PRO A 67 8.59 -1.55 5.01
N LEU A 68 8.24 -2.74 5.52
CA LEU A 68 9.11 -3.91 5.40
C LEU A 68 9.25 -4.39 3.95
N MET A 69 8.20 -4.28 3.13
CA MET A 69 8.29 -4.58 1.69
C MET A 69 9.28 -3.65 0.98
N LEU A 70 9.27 -2.36 1.31
CA LEU A 70 10.22 -1.38 0.80
C LEU A 70 11.65 -1.73 1.25
N GLU A 71 11.85 -2.00 2.53
CA GLU A 71 13.16 -2.39 3.07
C GLU A 71 13.73 -3.61 2.36
N ARG A 72 12.94 -4.67 2.20
CA ARG A 72 13.35 -5.89 1.49
C ARG A 72 13.68 -5.61 0.02
N SER A 73 12.92 -4.76 -0.65
CA SER A 73 13.17 -4.44 -2.06
C SER A 73 14.53 -3.76 -2.27
N MET A 74 14.94 -2.91 -1.33
CA MET A 74 16.18 -2.12 -1.38
C MET A 74 17.40 -2.89 -0.87
N GLN A 75 17.20 -3.88 0.00
CA GLN A 75 18.28 -4.79 0.46
C GLN A 75 18.71 -5.81 -0.62
N ASN A 76 17.81 -6.12 -1.57
CA ASN A 76 18.04 -7.12 -2.60
C ASN A 76 18.67 -6.49 -3.86
N GLY A 77 20.00 -6.28 -3.84
CA GLY A 77 20.81 -6.03 -5.04
C GLY A 77 21.67 -4.77 -4.96
N ASP A 78 22.10 -4.29 -6.13
CA ASP A 78 22.96 -3.11 -6.23
C ASP A 78 22.30 -1.89 -5.58
N SER A 79 23.11 -1.14 -4.83
CA SER A 79 22.69 0.05 -4.10
C SER A 79 22.89 1.29 -4.97
N GLY A 80 21.85 2.10 -5.11
CA GLY A 80 21.90 3.33 -5.90
C GLY A 80 20.56 4.06 -5.87
N LEU A 81 20.61 5.40 -5.77
CA LEU A 81 19.42 6.24 -5.59
C LEU A 81 18.33 5.98 -6.65
N GLU A 82 18.70 5.90 -7.93
CA GLU A 82 17.75 5.66 -9.02
C GLU A 82 17.08 4.28 -8.93
N LEU A 83 17.86 3.26 -8.58
CA LEU A 83 17.35 1.90 -8.37
C LEU A 83 16.39 1.86 -7.18
N ASP A 84 16.72 2.54 -6.08
CA ASP A 84 15.87 2.57 -4.89
C ASP A 84 14.57 3.36 -5.11
N ILE A 85 14.61 4.44 -5.91
CA ILE A 85 13.41 5.16 -6.36
C ILE A 85 12.52 4.25 -7.22
N SER A 86 13.13 3.51 -8.16
CA SER A 86 12.41 2.58 -9.03
C SER A 86 11.76 1.46 -8.21
N ARG A 87 12.52 0.82 -7.31
CA ARG A 87 12.03 -0.21 -6.38
C ARG A 87 10.89 0.31 -5.50
N ALA A 88 11.04 1.50 -4.93
CA ALA A 88 9.99 2.14 -4.15
C ALA A 88 8.72 2.35 -4.98
N SER A 89 8.87 2.85 -6.21
CA SER A 89 7.76 3.08 -7.13
C SER A 89 7.05 1.78 -7.51
N THR A 90 7.80 0.70 -7.73
CA THR A 90 7.24 -0.63 -7.97
C THR A 90 6.46 -1.15 -6.77
N VAL A 91 7.04 -1.13 -5.57
CA VAL A 91 6.37 -1.63 -4.35
C VAL A 91 5.09 -0.84 -4.06
N LEU A 92 5.14 0.49 -4.11
CA LEU A 92 3.96 1.33 -3.87
C LEU A 92 2.94 1.17 -5.01
N GLY A 93 3.39 1.07 -6.25
CA GLY A 93 2.52 0.84 -7.41
C GLY A 93 1.77 -0.48 -7.32
N ASP A 94 2.47 -1.57 -7.00
CA ASP A 94 1.87 -2.90 -6.80
C ASP A 94 0.92 -2.92 -5.61
N PHE A 95 1.29 -2.24 -4.51
CA PHE A 95 0.39 -2.07 -3.37
C PHE A 95 -0.90 -1.36 -3.76
N ILE A 96 -0.84 -0.26 -4.51
CA ILE A 96 -2.05 0.47 -4.96
C ILE A 96 -2.87 -0.34 -5.97
N ALA A 97 -2.20 -1.03 -6.91
CA ALA A 97 -2.87 -1.83 -7.93
C ALA A 97 -3.66 -2.99 -7.32
N TRP A 98 -3.07 -3.69 -6.34
CA TRP A 98 -3.65 -4.93 -5.83
C TRP A 98 -4.17 -4.83 -4.40
N LEU A 99 -3.92 -3.72 -3.70
CA LEU A 99 -4.28 -3.52 -2.29
C LEU A 99 -3.77 -4.67 -1.40
N GLY A 100 -2.57 -5.17 -1.71
CA GLY A 100 -1.94 -6.32 -1.07
C GLY A 100 -2.54 -7.70 -1.38
N TYR A 101 -3.53 -7.82 -2.27
CA TYR A 101 -4.08 -9.13 -2.65
C TYR A 101 -3.21 -9.90 -3.65
N ALA A 102 -2.17 -9.27 -4.23
CA ALA A 102 -1.21 -9.96 -5.09
C ALA A 102 -0.51 -11.11 -4.37
N SER A 103 -0.18 -10.94 -3.07
CA SER A 103 0.46 -11.96 -2.24
C SER A 103 -0.52 -12.93 -1.58
N VAL A 104 -1.84 -12.69 -1.69
CA VAL A 104 -2.87 -13.58 -1.14
C VAL A 104 -3.25 -14.63 -2.18
N PRO A 105 -3.29 -15.93 -1.84
CA PRO A 105 -3.79 -16.97 -2.74
C PRO A 105 -5.22 -16.68 -3.21
N VAL A 106 -5.57 -17.06 -4.45
CA VAL A 106 -6.89 -16.75 -5.04
C VAL A 106 -8.06 -17.23 -4.16
N SER A 107 -7.91 -18.36 -3.47
CA SER A 107 -8.91 -18.89 -2.53
C SER A 107 -9.14 -18.04 -1.29
N GLY A 108 -8.17 -17.20 -0.90
CA GLY A 108 -8.26 -16.29 0.24
C GLY A 108 -8.63 -14.86 -0.14
N ARG A 109 -8.85 -14.58 -1.43
CA ARG A 109 -9.26 -13.26 -1.92
C ARG A 109 -10.78 -13.11 -1.84
N PRO A 110 -11.30 -11.88 -1.67
CA PRO A 110 -12.75 -11.65 -1.66
C PRO A 110 -13.37 -12.02 -3.01
N ALA A 111 -14.65 -12.41 -2.98
CA ALA A 111 -15.40 -12.76 -4.18
C ALA A 111 -15.63 -11.53 -5.08
N SER A 112 -15.38 -11.67 -6.38
CA SER A 112 -15.69 -10.64 -7.36
C SER A 112 -17.21 -10.45 -7.48
N ARG A 113 -17.65 -9.20 -7.63
CA ARG A 113 -19.06 -8.85 -7.86
C ARG A 113 -19.45 -8.90 -9.34
N VAL A 114 -18.47 -8.76 -10.24
CA VAL A 114 -18.68 -8.75 -11.69
C VAL A 114 -18.40 -10.12 -12.32
N ASN A 115 -17.43 -10.85 -11.79
CA ASN A 115 -17.07 -12.19 -12.24
C ASN A 115 -17.61 -13.23 -11.25
N LYS A 116 -18.89 -13.59 -11.40
CA LYS A 116 -19.56 -14.52 -10.47
C LYS A 116 -18.79 -15.83 -10.35
N GLY A 117 -18.52 -16.25 -9.12
CA GLY A 117 -17.78 -17.48 -8.81
C GLY A 117 -16.25 -17.35 -8.88
N LEU A 118 -15.73 -16.19 -9.28
CA LEU A 118 -14.30 -15.88 -9.24
C LEU A 118 -13.98 -14.93 -8.08
N ALA A 119 -12.75 -14.99 -7.58
CA ALA A 119 -12.24 -14.01 -6.64
C ALA A 119 -11.76 -12.74 -7.36
N VAL A 120 -11.64 -11.63 -6.63
CA VAL A 120 -11.06 -10.39 -7.18
C VAL A 120 -9.67 -10.67 -7.73
N PHE A 121 -9.35 -10.06 -8.88
CA PHE A 121 -8.04 -10.21 -9.53
C PHE A 121 -7.69 -11.66 -9.86
N ALA A 122 -8.69 -12.55 -9.98
CA ALA A 122 -8.47 -13.89 -10.49
C ALA A 122 -7.96 -13.77 -11.94
N PRO A 123 -6.93 -14.55 -12.33
CA PRO A 123 -6.53 -14.63 -13.72
C PRO A 123 -7.75 -15.00 -14.56
N PRO A 124 -7.92 -14.44 -15.77
CA PRO A 124 -8.95 -14.91 -16.68
C PRO A 124 -8.76 -16.42 -16.82
N ALA A 125 -9.86 -17.18 -16.80
CA ALA A 125 -9.82 -18.61 -17.07
C ALA A 125 -9.07 -18.78 -18.38
N GLN A 126 -7.83 -19.26 -18.29
CA GLN A 126 -6.97 -19.39 -19.45
C GLN A 126 -7.74 -20.27 -20.42
N ALA A 127 -7.98 -19.75 -21.63
CA ALA A 127 -8.33 -20.61 -22.74
C ALA A 127 -7.29 -21.74 -22.70
N ASP A 128 -7.76 -22.99 -22.55
CA ASP A 128 -6.92 -24.17 -22.46
C ASP A 128 -5.72 -24.03 -23.40
N ILE A 129 -4.53 -24.48 -23.00
CA ILE A 129 -3.33 -24.46 -23.86
C ILE A 129 -3.58 -25.18 -25.21
N SER A 130 -4.62 -26.03 -25.28
CA SER A 130 -5.15 -26.67 -26.50
C SER A 130 -6.07 -25.78 -27.36
N ARG A 131 -6.67 -24.72 -26.81
CA ARG A 131 -7.32 -23.61 -27.52
C ARG A 131 -6.31 -22.51 -27.77
N ARG A 132 -5.38 -22.82 -28.67
CA ARG A 132 -4.42 -21.90 -29.31
C ARG A 132 -4.99 -20.49 -29.47
N LEU A 133 -4.10 -19.52 -29.28
CA LEU A 133 -4.09 -18.07 -29.55
C LEU A 133 -4.89 -17.51 -30.76
N THR A 134 -5.74 -18.26 -31.45
CA THR A 134 -6.47 -17.85 -32.66
C THR A 134 -7.87 -17.29 -32.39
N LYS A 135 -8.32 -17.21 -31.14
CA LYS A 135 -9.53 -16.46 -30.79
C LYS A 135 -9.26 -15.55 -29.60
N LEU A 136 -9.16 -14.24 -29.86
CA LEU A 136 -9.57 -13.24 -28.88
C LEU A 136 -11.00 -13.61 -28.49
N GLY A 137 -11.22 -13.99 -27.23
CA GLY A 137 -12.57 -14.14 -26.68
C GLY A 137 -13.36 -12.86 -27.00
N GLU A 138 -14.62 -13.04 -27.41
CA GLU A 138 -15.47 -11.95 -27.87
C GLU A 138 -15.53 -10.84 -26.80
N GLN A 139 -14.92 -9.69 -27.12
CA GLN A 139 -14.83 -8.42 -26.37
C GLN A 139 -13.59 -8.21 -25.47
N PRO A 140 -12.49 -7.66 -26.03
CA PRO A 140 -11.36 -7.12 -25.25
C PRO A 140 -11.70 -5.87 -24.41
N THR A 141 -12.94 -5.36 -24.47
CA THR A 141 -13.38 -4.14 -23.78
C THR A 141 -13.77 -4.36 -22.30
N ARG A 142 -14.03 -5.59 -21.84
CA ARG A 142 -14.51 -5.83 -20.47
C ARG A 142 -13.39 -5.97 -19.41
N GLY A 143 -12.15 -6.21 -19.81
CA GLY A 143 -11.04 -6.43 -18.86
C GLY A 143 -10.81 -5.24 -17.91
N ASN A 144 -10.75 -4.02 -18.46
CA ASN A 144 -10.49 -2.81 -17.67
C ASN A 144 -11.65 -2.47 -16.72
N ALA A 145 -12.90 -2.62 -17.19
CA ALA A 145 -14.08 -2.38 -16.36
C ALA A 145 -14.17 -3.40 -15.21
N SER A 146 -13.93 -4.68 -15.49
CA SER A 146 -13.94 -5.73 -14.45
C SER A 146 -12.86 -5.49 -13.40
N TYR A 147 -11.67 -5.05 -13.81
CA TYR A 147 -10.61 -4.70 -12.86
C TYR A 147 -11.01 -3.57 -11.91
N VAL A 148 -11.66 -2.51 -12.41
CA VAL A 148 -12.11 -1.38 -11.56
C VAL A 148 -13.13 -1.85 -10.52
N TYR A 149 -14.09 -2.70 -10.91
CA TYR A 149 -15.06 -3.25 -9.94
C TYR A 149 -14.39 -4.17 -8.91
N ASP A 150 -13.47 -5.02 -9.35
CA ASP A 150 -12.68 -5.86 -8.44
C ASP A 150 -11.86 -5.00 -7.47
N TRP A 151 -11.29 -3.89 -7.93
CA TRP A 151 -10.56 -2.95 -7.11
C TRP A 151 -11.46 -2.27 -6.06
N LEU A 152 -12.68 -1.88 -6.42
CA LEU A 152 -13.65 -1.33 -5.46
C LEU A 152 -14.06 -2.35 -4.40
N VAL A 153 -14.26 -3.62 -4.80
CA VAL A 153 -14.56 -4.71 -3.86
C VAL A 153 -13.38 -4.98 -2.94
N ALA A 154 -12.16 -5.01 -3.48
CA ALA A 154 -10.93 -5.17 -2.73
C ALA A 154 -10.75 -4.03 -1.72
N LEU A 155 -10.99 -2.77 -2.14
CA LEU A 155 -10.91 -1.58 -1.28
C LEU A 155 -11.93 -1.65 -0.15
N TYR A 156 -13.18 -1.95 -0.45
CA TYR A 156 -14.23 -2.12 0.57
C TYR A 156 -13.85 -3.21 1.57
N THR A 157 -13.34 -4.34 1.10
CA THR A 157 -12.88 -5.43 1.96
C THR A 157 -11.68 -5.01 2.80
N ARG A 158 -10.75 -4.20 2.27
CA ARG A 158 -9.66 -3.63 3.09
C ARG A 158 -10.16 -2.67 4.15
N ALA A 159 -11.16 -1.85 3.84
CA ALA A 159 -11.78 -0.96 4.82
C ALA A 159 -12.37 -1.74 6.00
N THR A 160 -13.03 -2.87 5.74
CA THR A 160 -13.59 -3.72 6.81
C THR A 160 -12.50 -4.45 7.60
N GLU A 161 -11.47 -4.97 6.94
CA GLU A 161 -10.33 -5.62 7.60
C GLU A 161 -9.46 -4.66 8.43
N ASN A 162 -9.50 -3.37 8.13
CA ASN A 162 -8.77 -2.33 8.86
C ASN A 162 -9.46 -1.95 10.19
N ILE A 163 -10.72 -2.34 10.40
CA ILE A 163 -11.47 -2.03 11.62
C ILE A 163 -10.72 -2.59 12.84
N GLY A 164 -10.43 -1.72 13.81
CA GLY A 164 -9.75 -2.11 15.05
C GLY A 164 -8.23 -2.24 14.94
N TYR A 165 -7.63 -2.05 13.77
CA TYR A 165 -6.18 -1.98 13.66
C TYR A 165 -5.65 -0.73 14.38
N GLN A 166 -4.66 -0.94 15.24
CA GLN A 166 -3.90 0.13 15.89
C GLN A 166 -2.44 -0.04 15.50
N ASN A 167 -1.86 0.97 14.85
CA ASN A 167 -0.44 0.94 14.55
C ASN A 167 0.35 0.94 15.86
N PRO A 168 1.31 0.03 16.09
CA PRO A 168 2.16 0.04 17.29
C PRO A 168 2.93 1.36 17.48
N LEU A 169 3.11 2.12 16.40
CA LEU A 169 3.80 3.41 16.37
C LEU A 169 2.84 4.61 16.45
N ASP A 170 1.52 4.38 16.46
CA ASP A 170 0.55 5.46 16.65
C ASP A 170 0.57 5.95 18.10
N ILE A 171 0.26 7.24 18.24
CA ILE A 171 0.10 7.90 19.52
C ILE A 171 -1.08 7.25 20.24
N ASN A 172 -0.81 6.46 21.28
CA ASN A 172 -1.86 5.86 22.09
C ASN A 172 -2.65 6.94 22.85
N GLU A 173 -3.83 6.60 23.36
CA GLU A 173 -4.71 7.55 24.05
C GLU A 173 -4.00 8.29 25.20
N LYS A 174 -3.08 7.62 25.90
CA LYS A 174 -2.27 8.23 26.97
C LYS A 174 -1.26 9.25 26.44
N GLN A 175 -0.63 8.98 25.30
CA GLN A 175 0.27 9.92 24.63
C GLN A 175 -0.51 11.10 24.03
N ARG A 176 -1.72 10.86 23.50
CA ARG A 176 -2.62 11.92 23.03
C ARG A 176 -3.01 12.86 24.18
N GLN A 177 -3.42 12.31 25.32
CA GLN A 177 -3.74 13.11 26.52
C GLN A 177 -2.53 13.90 27.03
N THR A 178 -1.33 13.34 26.93
CA THR A 178 -0.10 14.06 27.27
C THR A 178 0.15 15.23 26.32
N LEU A 179 -0.03 15.05 25.01
CA LEU A 179 0.12 16.12 24.03
C LEU A 179 -0.92 17.23 24.21
N VAL A 180 -2.17 16.87 24.51
CA VAL A 180 -3.23 17.85 24.82
C VAL A 180 -2.88 18.67 26.07
N LYS A 181 -2.30 18.04 27.11
CA LYS A 181 -1.83 18.74 28.32
C LYS A 181 -0.61 19.63 28.10
N LEU A 182 0.18 19.40 27.05
CA LEU A 182 1.34 20.23 26.69
C LEU A 182 0.97 21.40 25.78
N LEU A 183 -0.20 21.32 25.13
CA LEU A 183 -0.74 22.36 24.24
C LEU A 183 -1.82 23.23 24.90
N GLY A 184 -2.21 22.92 26.14
CA GLY A 184 -3.09 23.72 27.01
C GLY A 184 -2.36 24.23 28.23
#